data_AF-A0A2H1WY66-F1
#
_entry.id   AF-A0A2H1WY66-F1
#
_cell.length_a   1.000
_cell.length_b   1.000
_cell.length_c   1.000
_cell.angle_alpha   90.00
_cell.angle_beta   90.00
_cell.angle_gamma   90.00
#
_symmetry.space_group_name_H-M   'P 1'
#
loop_
_entity.id
_entity.type
_entity.pdbx_description
1 polymer ?
#
loop_
_entity_poly.entity_id
_entity_poly.type
_entity_poly.pdbx_seq_one_letter_code
_entity_poly.pdbx_strand_id
1 'polypeptide(L)' 'AGVRDAVARYPVLVFVHGESYEWSSGNPYDGTVLASHAGLVVVTINYRLGIL' A
#
# COMPACT_ATOMS: atom_id res chain seq x y z
N ALA A 1 -7.74 1.05 29.21
CA ALA A 1 -7.25 -0.27 28.77
C ALA A 1 -8.44 -1.11 28.32
N GLY A 2 -8.60 -1.36 27.03
CA GLY A 2 -9.82 -1.97 26.50
C GLY A 2 -9.56 -2.87 25.31
N VAL A 3 -9.52 -4.17 25.59
CA VAL A 3 -10.05 -5.26 24.76
C VAL A 3 -9.60 -5.28 23.29
N ARG A 4 -8.34 -5.66 23.06
CA ARG A 4 -7.95 -6.95 22.45
C ARG A 4 -6.48 -6.92 22.02
N ASP A 5 -5.66 -7.58 22.82
CA ASP A 5 -4.36 -8.12 22.42
C ASP A 5 -4.56 -9.44 21.62
N ALA A 6 -5.47 -9.39 20.66
CA ALA A 6 -5.48 -10.28 19.53
C ALA A 6 -4.90 -9.44 18.42
N VAL A 7 -3.68 -9.73 17.95
CA VAL A 7 -2.93 -8.99 16.91
C VAL A 7 -3.89 -8.12 16.10
N ALA A 8 -3.92 -6.82 16.41
CA ALA A 8 -4.92 -5.92 15.85
C ALA A 8 -4.82 -5.99 14.32
N ARG A 9 -5.86 -6.56 13.68
CA ARG A 9 -5.89 -6.70 12.22
C ARG A 9 -6.30 -5.37 11.63
N TYR A 10 -5.31 -4.61 11.19
CA TYR A 10 -5.55 -3.40 10.41
C TYR A 10 -6.03 -3.76 9.01
N PRO A 11 -6.98 -2.99 8.44
CA PRO A 11 -7.29 -3.10 7.02
C PRO A 11 -6.03 -2.79 6.19
N VAL A 12 -5.88 -3.47 5.06
CA VAL A 12 -4.73 -3.32 4.16
C VAL A 12 -5.20 -2.73 2.84
N LEU A 13 -4.63 -1.59 2.48
CA LEU A 13 -4.76 -1.00 1.16
C LEU A 13 -3.56 -1.41 0.32
N VAL A 14 -3.79 -2.21 -0.72
CA VAL A 14 -2.76 -2.55 -1.70
C VAL A 14 -2.93 -1.65 -2.91
N PHE A 15 -1.93 -0.80 -3.15
CA PHE A 15 -1.89 0.10 -4.29
C PHE A 15 -1.00 -0.47 -5.39
N VAL A 16 -1.58 -0.64 -6.57
CA VAL A 16 -0.89 -1.04 -7.79
C VAL A 16 -0.72 0.20 -8.65
N HIS A 17 0.51 0.60 -8.91
CA HIS A 17 0.76 1.79 -9.73
C HIS A 17 0.31 1.57 -11.18
N GLY A 18 -0.23 2.63 -11.78
CA GLY A 18 -0.75 2.60 -13.15
C GLY A 18 0.32 2.91 -14.20
N GLU A 19 -0.08 3.75 -15.16
CA GLU A 19 0.55 4.02 -16.46
C GLU A 19 0.27 2.91 -17.50
N SER A 20 1.05 2.88 -18.57
CA SER A 20 0.80 2.03 -19.75
C SER A 20 1.27 0.57 -19.60
N TYR A 21 1.52 0.08 -18.37
CA TYR A 21 2.30 -1.14 -18.11
C TYR A 21 3.74 -1.11 -18.66
N GLU A 22 4.21 0.07 -19.07
CA GLU A 22 5.50 0.25 -19.75
C GLU A 22 6.56 0.89 -18.85
N TRP A 23 6.15 1.68 -17.85
CA TRP A 23 7.03 2.48 -17.02
C TRP A 23 6.43 2.74 -15.63
N SER A 24 7.19 3.43 -14.77
CA SER A 24 6.86 3.78 -13.37
C SER A 24 7.22 2.71 -12.32
N SER A 25 6.93 3.01 -11.05
CA SER A 25 7.18 2.15 -9.89
C SER A 25 6.26 2.54 -8.72
N GLY A 26 6.24 1.74 -7.66
CA GLY A 26 5.54 2.03 -6.41
C GLY A 26 6.21 3.10 -5.53
N ASN A 27 7.47 3.46 -5.79
CA ASN A 27 8.25 4.40 -4.97
C ASN A 27 7.69 5.84 -4.87
N PRO A 28 7.11 6.44 -5.93
CA PRO A 28 6.58 7.80 -5.88
C PRO A 28 5.35 7.96 -4.99
N TYR A 29 4.72 6.85 -4.58
CA TYR A 29 3.46 6.85 -3.85
C TYR A 29 3.73 6.75 -2.34
N ASP A 30 3.82 7.90 -1.68
CA ASP A 30 3.97 7.99 -0.23
C ASP A 30 2.63 7.75 0.50
N GLY A 31 2.54 6.62 1.21
CA GLY A 31 1.37 6.24 2.00
C GLY A 31 1.29 6.85 3.40
N THR A 32 2.27 7.64 3.83
CA THR A 32 2.44 8.05 5.23
C THR A 32 1.25 8.86 5.75
N VAL A 33 0.72 9.78 4.96
CA VAL A 33 -0.46 10.58 5.32
C VAL A 33 -1.68 9.67 5.49
N LEU A 34 -1.90 8.72 4.58
CA LEU A 34 -3.06 7.84 4.62
C LEU A 34 -2.99 6.88 5.83
N ALA A 35 -1.82 6.27 6.06
CA ALA A 35 -1.59 5.40 7.19
C ALA A 35 -1.78 6.14 8.54
N SER A 36 -1.33 7.39 8.63
CA SER A 36 -1.42 8.20 9.85
C SER A 36 -2.84 8.60 10.22
N HIS A 37 -3.73 8.77 9.23
CA HIS A 37 -5.09 9.28 9.47
C HIS A 37 -6.17 8.20 9.41
N ALA A 38 -5.98 7.15 8.61
CA ALA A 38 -7.02 6.16 8.34
C ALA A 38 -6.88 4.87 9.15
N GLY A 39 -5.81 4.72 9.96
CA GLY A 39 -5.61 3.53 10.79
C GLY A 39 -5.53 2.25 9.97
N LEU A 40 -4.74 2.27 8.90
CA LEU A 40 -4.61 1.17 7.94
C LEU A 40 -3.14 0.96 7.55
N VAL A 41 -2.85 -0.20 6.96
CA VAL A 41 -1.55 -0.47 6.35
C VAL A 41 -1.64 -0.14 4.86
N VAL A 42 -0.74 0.72 4.38
CA VAL A 42 -0.58 0.99 2.94
C VAL A 42 0.56 0.13 2.41
N VAL A 43 0.31 -0.60 1.33
CA VAL A 43 1.31 -1.39 0.61
C VAL A 43 1.33 -0.92 -0.84
N THR A 44 2.49 -0.45 -1.32
CA THR A 44 2.73 -0.26 -2.75
C THR A 44 3.50 -1.45 -3.28
N ILE A 45 3.16 -1.92 -4.47
CA ILE A 45 3.85 -3.06 -5.11
C ILE A 45 4.44 -2.65 -6.44
N ASN A 46 5.59 -3.23 -6.77
CA ASN A 46 6.15 -3.20 -8.12
C ASN A 46 5.72 -4.46 -8.87
N TYR A 47 5.47 -4.33 -10.16
CA TYR A 47 5.25 -5.44 -11.08
C TYR A 47 6.14 -5.28 -12.32
N ARG A 48 6.24 -6.34 -13.12
CA ARG A 48 7.05 -6.32 -14.34
C ARG A 48 6.41 -5.45 -15.40
N LEU A 49 7.24 -4.73 -16.13
CA LEU A 49 6.83 -3.78 -17.15
C LEU A 49 7.24 -4.28 -18.53
N GLY A 50 6.45 -3.94 -19.54
CA GLY A 50 6.63 -4.45 -20.89
C GLY A 50 6.43 -5.96 -20.97
N ILE A 51 7.23 -6.64 -21.77
CA ILE A 51 7.02 -8.05 -22.12
C ILE A 51 7.54 -9.06 -21.05
N LEU A 52 7.94 -8.58 -19.88
CA LEU A 52 8.83 -9.26 -18.93
C LEU A 52 8.14 -10.14 -17.89
#